data_AF-A0A2I6EE15-F1
#
_entry.id   AF-A0A2I6EE15-F1
#
_cell.length_a   1.000
_cell.length_b   1.000
_cell.length_c   1.000
_cell.angle_alpha   90.00
_cell.angle_beta   90.00
_cell.angle_gamma   90.00
#
_symmetry.space_group_name_H-M   'P 1'
#
loop_
_entity.id
_entity.type
_entity.pdbx_description
1 polymer ?
#
loop_
_entity_poly.entity_id
_entity_poly.type
_entity_poly.pdbx_seq_one_letter_code
_entity_poly.pdbx_strand_id
1 'polypeptide(L)' 'KVRLGKNGVEEVLGLGQLTQFEKDGLEALKGELKSSIEKGVAFTNA' A
#
# COMPACT_ATOMS: atom_id res chain seq x y z
N LYS A 1 -4.78 -1.79 -7.79
CA LYS A 1 -5.93 -2.66 -8.15
C LYS A 1 -5.50 -4.10 -7.94
N VAL A 2 -6.41 -5.04 -7.69
CA VAL A 2 -6.03 -6.47 -7.58
C VAL A 2 -6.89 -7.33 -8.50
N ARG A 3 -6.31 -8.42 -8.99
CA ARG A 3 -7.06 -9.51 -9.62
C ARG A 3 -7.25 -10.60 -8.57
N LEU A 4 -8.51 -11.01 -8.39
CA LEU A 4 -8.86 -12.12 -7.51
C LEU A 4 -8.95 -13.40 -8.32
N GLY A 5 -8.68 -14.52 -7.66
CA GLY A 5 -9.12 -15.82 -8.12
C GLY A 5 -9.42 -16.74 -6.94
N LYS A 6 -9.23 -18.04 -7.13
CA LYS A 6 -9.87 -19.04 -6.24
C LYS A 6 -9.36 -18.99 -4.80
N ASN A 7 -8.15 -18.48 -4.58
CA ASN A 7 -7.49 -18.43 -3.28
C ASN A 7 -7.27 -16.98 -2.78
N GLY A 8 -8.06 -16.02 -3.25
CA GLY A 8 -7.93 -14.61 -2.88
C GLY A 8 -7.19 -13.78 -3.92
N VAL A 9 -6.30 -12.89 -3.48
CA VAL A 9 -5.51 -12.03 -4.40
C VAL A 9 -4.50 -12.88 -5.16
N GLU A 10 -4.66 -12.97 -6.48
CA GLU A 10 -3.74 -13.68 -7.37
C GLU A 10 -2.74 -12.74 -8.04
N GLU A 11 -3.10 -11.46 -8.17
CA GLU A 11 -2.23 -10.47 -8.79
C GLU A 11 -2.47 -9.08 -8.20
N VAL A 12 -1.38 -8.38 -7.88
CA VAL A 12 -1.40 -6.97 -7.52
C VAL A 12 -1.07 -6.17 -8.76
N LEU A 13 -2.08 -5.51 -9.31
CA LEU A 13 -1.93 -4.63 -10.45
C LEU A 13 -1.40 -3.28 -9.96
N GLY A 14 -0.36 -2.79 -10.66
CA GLY A 14 0.28 -1.51 -10.37
C GLY A 14 -0.67 -0.31 -10.45
N LEU A 15 -0.14 0.86 -10.10
CA LEU A 15 -0.93 2.10 -10.01
C LEU A 15 -1.26 2.74 -11.37
N GLY A 16 -0.68 2.23 -12.46
CA GLY A 16 -0.81 2.83 -13.79
C GLY A 16 0.01 4.11 -13.92
N GLN A 17 -0.38 4.99 -14.85
CA GLN A 17 0.21 6.31 -14.98
C GLN A 17 -0.39 7.25 -13.94
N LEU A 18 0.49 7.97 -13.24
CA LEU A 18 0.11 8.99 -12.27
C LEU A 18 0.50 10.37 -12.81
N THR A 19 -0.35 11.36 -12.58
CA THR A 19 -0.01 12.77 -12.74
C THR A 19 1.08 13.18 -11.77
N GLN A 20 1.73 14.33 -12.00
CA GLN A 20 2.75 14.82 -11.09
C GLN A 20 2.19 15.06 -9.68
N PHE A 21 0.99 15.67 -9.60
CA PHE A 21 0.31 15.92 -8.32
C PHE A 21 0.06 14.64 -7.53
N GLU A 22 -0.38 13.56 -8.19
CA GLU A 22 -0.62 12.27 -7.54
C GLU A 22 0.68 11.60 -7.08
N LYS A 23 1.79 11.74 -7.83
CA LYS A 23 3.10 11.24 -7.40
C LYS A 23 3.59 11.96 -6.15
N ASP A 24 3.49 13.28 -6.14
CA ASP A 24 3.95 14.09 -5.00
C ASP A 24 3.15 13.75 -3.74
N GLY A 25 1.82 13.62 -3.86
CA GLY A 25 0.96 13.17 -2.77
C GLY A 25 1.29 11.76 -2.30
N LEU A 26 1.55 10.83 -3.23
CA LEU A 26 1.93 9.46 -2.90
C LEU A 26 3.24 9.42 -2.10
N GLU A 27 4.27 10.16 -2.52
CA GLU A 27 5.55 10.20 -1.79
C GLU A 27 5.38 10.78 -0.38
N ALA A 28 4.59 11.84 -0.22
CA ALA A 28 4.34 12.45 1.08
C ALA A 28 3.67 11.49 2.08
N LEU A 29 2.78 10.61 1.62
CA LEU A 29 1.98 9.72 2.47
C LEU A 29 2.69 8.41 2.86
N LYS A 30 3.76 8.00 2.16
CA LYS A 30 4.45 6.72 2.39
C LYS A 30 4.99 6.57 3.82
N GLY A 31 5.53 7.65 4.38
CA GLY A 31 6.12 7.61 5.73
C GLY A 31 5.09 7.29 6.81
N GLU A 32 3.95 7.98 6.77
CA GLU A 32 2.85 7.78 7.72
C GLU A 32 2.25 6.37 7.61
N LEU A 33 2.02 5.90 6.37
CA LEU A 33 1.49 4.56 6.13
C LEU A 33 2.44 3.49 6.69
N LYS A 34 3.75 3.62 6.46
CA LYS A 34 4.76 2.70 6.99
C LYS A 34 4.74 2.69 8.52
N SER A 35 4.72 3.85 9.16
CA SER A 35 4.66 3.94 10.63
C SER A 35 3.41 3.26 11.19
N SER A 36 2.26 3.39 10.53
CA SER A 36 1.01 2.76 10.96
C SER A 36 1.08 1.23 10.86
N ILE A 37 1.68 0.69 9.81
CA ILE A 37 1.93 -0.76 9.66
C ILE A 37 2.85 -1.26 10.77
N GLU A 38 3.96 -0.56 11.02
CA GLU A 38 4.94 -0.95 12.05
C GLU A 38 4.32 -0.97 13.44
N LYS A 39 3.47 0.01 13.77
CA LYS A 39 2.71 0.02 15.03
C LYS A 39 1.84 -1.22 15.20
N GLY A 40 1.13 -1.63 14.14
CA GLY A 40 0.30 -2.83 14.15
C GLY A 40 1.12 -4.10 14.38
N VAL A 41 2.24 -4.25 13.65
CA VAL A 41 3.15 -5.40 13.78
C VAL A 41 3.74 -5.46 15.19
N ALA A 42 4.20 -4.33 15.73
CA ALA A 42 4.76 -4.27 17.08
C ALA A 42 3.73 -4.65 18.14
N PHE A 43 2.47 -4.24 17.98
CA PHE A 43 1.39 -4.60 18.90
C PHE A 43 1.10 -6.11 18.91
N THR A 44 1.09 -6.77 17.74
CA THR A 44 0.79 -8.21 17.67
C THR A 44 1.94 -9.09 18.15
N ASN A 45 3.18 -8.63 18.04
CA ASN A 45 4.37 -9.39 18.42
C ASN A 45 4.83 -9.16 19.87
N ALA A 46 4.06 -8.41 20.65
CA ALA A 46 4.33 -8.08 22.06
C ALA A 46 3.83 -9.16 23.02
#